data_AF-A0A2R7SZB9-F1
#
_entry.id   AF-A0A2R7SZB9-F1
#
_cell.length_a   1.000
_cell.length_b   1.000
_cell.length_c   1.000
_cell.angle_alpha   90.00
_cell.angle_beta   90.00
_cell.angle_gamma   90.00
#
_symmetry.space_group_name_H-M   'P 1'
#
loop_
_entity.id
_entity.type
_entity.pdbx_description
1 polymer ?
#
loop_
_entity_poly.entity_id
_entity_poly.type
_entity_poly.pdbx_seq_one_letter_code
_entity_poly.pdbx_strand_id
1 'polypeptide(L)'
;PEELTQLAQAPDAMKLSRRDLPFAIATGRLGATTVAATMICAHLAGIEVFVTGGIGGAHRGAETSFDISADLQELARTPVAVVCAGAKSILDLGLTLEYLETHGVPVLSVGQDNFAAFFTPDSGLKADFRLDTAAEQARFIRAKWALGLSGGVVVSNPVPADAAMPREEIDAITAQALGEAAAQGVVGKAITPFLLARIKALTGGRSLATNIALVKHNAVIGARLARALAA
;
A
#
# COMPACT_ATOMS: atom_id res chain seq x y z
N PRO A 1 11.26 3.07 -20.75
CA PRO A 1 10.71 1.75 -21.16
C PRO A 1 11.68 0.60 -20.91
N GLU A 2 12.95 0.77 -21.30
CA GLU A 2 14.01 -0.24 -21.16
C GLU A 2 14.28 -0.67 -19.72
N GLU A 3 14.46 0.28 -18.80
CA GLU A 3 14.69 0.00 -17.36
C GLU A 3 13.51 -0.74 -16.69
N LEU A 4 12.27 -0.45 -17.10
CA LEU A 4 11.08 -1.15 -16.61
C LEU A 4 11.07 -2.61 -17.08
N THR A 5 11.42 -2.86 -18.34
CA THR A 5 11.54 -4.22 -18.88
C THR A 5 12.68 -4.97 -18.20
N GLN A 6 13.83 -4.31 -18.01
CA GLN A 6 14.96 -4.89 -17.29
C GLN A 6 14.57 -5.31 -15.87
N LEU A 7 13.91 -4.42 -15.11
CA LEU A 7 13.47 -4.74 -13.76
C LEU A 7 12.43 -5.87 -13.73
N ALA A 8 11.48 -5.88 -14.67
CA ALA A 8 10.45 -6.92 -14.75
C ALA A 8 11.01 -8.31 -15.10
N GLN A 9 12.16 -8.37 -15.76
CA GLN A 9 12.82 -9.61 -16.19
C GLN A 9 13.99 -10.03 -15.30
N ALA A 10 14.36 -9.24 -14.28
CA ALA A 10 15.50 -9.50 -13.41
C ALA A 10 15.11 -10.36 -12.19
N PRO A 11 15.39 -11.68 -12.19
CA PRO A 11 15.06 -12.55 -11.04
C PRO A 11 15.86 -12.17 -9.78
N ASP A 12 17.04 -11.58 -9.96
CA ASP A 12 17.95 -11.19 -8.87
C ASP A 12 17.76 -9.74 -8.39
N ALA A 13 16.74 -9.03 -8.90
CA ALA A 13 16.45 -7.67 -8.47
C ALA A 13 16.12 -7.66 -6.97
N MET A 14 16.83 -6.82 -6.22
CA MET A 14 16.61 -6.70 -4.79
C MET A 14 15.27 -6.05 -4.49
N LYS A 15 14.49 -6.59 -3.55
CA LYS A 15 13.34 -5.87 -2.98
C LYS A 15 13.83 -4.86 -1.94
N LEU A 16 13.79 -3.57 -2.28
CA LEU A 16 14.39 -2.49 -1.51
C LEU A 16 13.38 -1.80 -0.61
N SER A 17 13.54 -1.95 0.70
CA SER A 17 12.93 -1.08 1.71
C SER A 17 13.97 -0.08 2.24
N ARG A 18 13.59 0.76 3.23
CA ARG A 18 14.44 1.81 3.80
C ARG A 18 15.84 1.32 4.17
N ARG A 19 15.94 0.17 4.84
CA ARG A 19 17.21 -0.40 5.31
C ARG A 19 18.10 -0.97 4.19
N ASP A 20 17.50 -1.25 3.03
CA ASP A 20 18.18 -1.89 1.91
C ASP A 20 18.77 -0.88 0.93
N LEU A 21 18.22 0.35 0.90
CA LEU A 21 18.67 1.43 0.01
C LEU A 21 20.18 1.71 0.07
N PRO A 22 20.82 1.88 1.26
CA PRO A 22 22.25 2.19 1.31
C PRO A 22 23.11 1.08 0.68
N PHE A 23 22.75 -0.18 0.92
CA PHE A 23 23.49 -1.32 0.38
C PHE A 23 23.36 -1.41 -1.15
N ALA A 24 22.14 -1.26 -1.68
CA ALA A 24 21.92 -1.33 -3.13
C ALA A 24 22.66 -0.20 -3.87
N ILE A 25 22.62 1.01 -3.34
CA ILE A 25 23.34 2.17 -3.90
C ILE A 25 24.86 1.96 -3.82
N ALA A 26 25.38 1.61 -2.65
CA ALA A 26 26.83 1.44 -2.45
C ALA A 26 27.43 0.31 -3.31
N THR A 27 26.62 -0.68 -3.70
CA THR A 27 27.07 -1.84 -4.48
C THR A 27 26.61 -1.80 -5.94
N GLY A 28 25.91 -0.75 -6.37
CA GLY A 28 25.41 -0.62 -7.75
C GLY A 28 24.41 -1.71 -8.16
N ARG A 29 23.65 -2.27 -7.22
CA ARG A 29 22.69 -3.37 -7.49
C ARG A 29 21.35 -2.85 -7.97
N LEU A 30 20.77 -3.57 -8.93
CA LEU A 30 19.38 -3.35 -9.36
C LEU A 30 18.40 -3.72 -8.24
N GLY A 31 17.37 -2.90 -8.03
CA GLY A 31 16.33 -3.24 -7.08
C GLY A 31 14.99 -2.53 -7.32
N ALA A 32 13.92 -3.23 -6.93
CA ALA A 32 12.54 -2.75 -6.93
C ALA A 32 12.21 -2.14 -5.57
N THR A 33 11.87 -0.86 -5.54
CA THR A 33 11.54 -0.14 -4.30
C THR A 33 10.16 -0.53 -3.77
N THR A 34 10.04 -0.77 -2.46
CA THR A 34 8.75 -0.90 -1.78
C THR A 34 8.09 0.48 -1.62
N VAL A 35 6.92 0.53 -0.97
CA VAL A 35 6.28 1.82 -0.65
C VAL A 35 7.22 2.70 0.18
N ALA A 36 7.82 2.16 1.25
CA ALA A 36 8.77 2.91 2.07
C ALA A 36 9.92 3.53 1.26
N ALA A 37 10.64 2.72 0.47
CA ALA A 37 11.76 3.22 -0.32
C ALA A 37 11.31 4.21 -1.40
N THR A 38 10.15 3.99 -2.02
CA THR A 38 9.61 4.89 -3.04
C THR A 38 9.20 6.23 -2.45
N MET A 39 8.63 6.27 -1.25
CA MET A 39 8.31 7.52 -0.56
C MET A 39 9.57 8.34 -0.26
N ILE A 40 10.66 7.69 0.19
CA ILE A 40 11.95 8.36 0.41
C ILE A 40 12.43 9.01 -0.89
N CYS A 41 12.49 8.23 -1.98
CA CYS A 41 12.94 8.73 -3.27
C CYS A 41 12.04 9.86 -3.81
N ALA A 42 10.71 9.71 -3.68
CA ALA A 42 9.74 10.72 -4.09
C ALA A 42 9.95 12.04 -3.33
N HIS A 43 10.09 11.98 -2.01
CA HIS A 43 10.32 13.16 -1.20
C HIS A 43 11.64 13.85 -1.53
N LEU A 44 12.73 13.09 -1.71
CA LEU A 44 14.02 13.63 -2.14
C LEU A 44 13.94 14.33 -3.51
N ALA A 45 13.02 13.89 -4.38
CA ALA A 45 12.75 14.49 -5.69
C ALA A 45 11.70 15.62 -5.65
N GLY A 46 11.15 15.97 -4.48
CA GLY A 46 10.08 16.97 -4.37
C GLY A 46 8.71 16.51 -4.88
N ILE A 47 8.49 15.20 -5.00
CA ILE A 47 7.22 14.60 -5.44
C ILE A 47 6.36 14.31 -4.21
N GLU A 48 5.20 14.97 -4.15
CA GLU A 48 4.31 14.92 -2.97
C GLU A 48 3.21 13.84 -3.06
N VAL A 49 2.97 13.25 -4.23
CA VAL A 49 1.93 12.23 -4.45
C VAL A 49 2.54 10.96 -5.02
N PHE A 50 2.26 9.84 -4.37
CA PHE A 50 2.67 8.51 -4.79
C PHE A 50 1.46 7.58 -4.90
N VAL A 51 1.37 6.83 -6.01
CA VAL A 51 0.30 5.87 -6.26
C VAL A 51 0.84 4.46 -6.17
N THR A 52 0.11 3.58 -5.48
CA THR A 52 0.40 2.14 -5.45
C THR A 52 -0.88 1.31 -5.47
N GLY A 53 -0.75 -0.02 -5.54
CA GLY A 53 -1.89 -0.91 -5.39
C GLY A 53 -2.43 -0.89 -3.96
N GLY A 54 -1.59 -1.29 -2.99
CA GLY A 54 -1.93 -1.33 -1.58
C GLY A 54 -0.67 -1.15 -0.74
N ILE A 55 -0.77 -0.50 0.41
CA ILE A 55 0.37 -0.34 1.33
C ILE A 55 0.72 -1.67 2.01
N GLY A 56 1.93 -1.78 2.57
CA GLY A 56 2.20 -2.75 3.63
C GLY A 56 1.54 -2.32 4.94
N GLY A 57 1.61 -3.18 5.95
CA GLY A 57 0.97 -2.94 7.25
C GLY A 57 1.44 -3.93 8.30
N ALA A 58 0.66 -4.05 9.38
CA ALA A 58 0.85 -5.11 10.36
C ALA A 58 0.42 -6.45 9.76
N HIS A 59 1.27 -7.47 9.83
CA HIS A 59 0.90 -8.81 9.41
C HIS A 59 -0.04 -9.44 10.45
N ARG A 60 -0.81 -10.46 10.04
CA ARG A 60 -1.63 -11.21 10.98
C ARG A 60 -0.73 -11.93 11.98
N GLY A 61 -1.01 -11.78 13.29
CA GLY A 61 -0.12 -12.25 14.36
C GLY A 61 1.02 -11.29 14.71
N ALA A 62 0.99 -10.04 14.24
CA ALA A 62 2.01 -9.04 14.52
C ALA A 62 2.11 -8.68 16.02
N GLU A 63 1.05 -8.87 16.80
CA GLU A 63 1.03 -8.65 18.25
C GLU A 63 2.01 -9.54 19.01
N THR A 64 2.43 -10.67 18.42
CA THR A 64 3.47 -11.56 18.96
C THR A 64 4.74 -11.59 18.12
N SER A 65 4.60 -11.62 16.79
CA SER A 65 5.73 -11.75 15.86
C SER A 65 6.48 -10.45 15.57
N PHE A 66 5.81 -9.31 15.76
CA PHE A 66 6.28 -7.98 15.39
C PHE A 66 6.61 -7.84 13.88
N ASP A 67 6.01 -8.68 13.03
CA ASP A 67 6.12 -8.55 11.57
C ASP A 67 5.25 -7.37 11.08
N ILE A 68 5.84 -6.18 11.14
CA ILE A 68 5.21 -4.91 10.78
C ILE A 68 6.00 -4.26 9.66
N SER A 69 5.31 -3.90 8.58
CA SER A 69 5.94 -3.27 7.42
C SER A 69 6.58 -1.94 7.78
N ALA A 70 7.81 -1.72 7.30
CA ALA A 70 8.49 -0.43 7.37
C ALA A 70 7.73 0.70 6.62
N ASP A 71 6.76 0.35 5.76
CA ASP A 71 5.89 1.33 5.10
C ASP A 71 5.15 2.20 6.13
N LEU A 72 4.72 1.63 7.27
CA LEU A 72 3.99 2.39 8.31
C LEU A 72 4.90 3.42 9.00
N GLN A 73 6.15 3.05 9.26
CA GLN A 73 7.16 3.97 9.79
C GLN A 73 7.56 5.03 8.78
N GLU A 74 7.56 4.71 7.48
CA GLU A 74 7.81 5.70 6.44
C GLU A 74 6.68 6.71 6.35
N LEU A 75 5.43 6.25 6.39
CA LEU A 75 4.24 7.09 6.47
C LEU A 75 4.27 8.04 7.67
N ALA A 76 4.78 7.61 8.82
CA ALA A 76 4.95 8.48 9.99
C ALA A 76 5.99 9.61 9.79
N ARG A 77 6.90 9.50 8.81
CA ARG A 77 8.09 10.36 8.70
C ARG A 77 8.08 11.23 7.45
N THR A 78 7.70 10.66 6.31
CA THR A 78 7.99 11.24 5.00
C THR A 78 6.74 11.90 4.42
N PRO A 79 6.76 13.21 4.10
CA PRO A 79 5.59 13.97 3.67
C PRO A 79 5.25 13.67 2.20
N VAL A 80 4.64 12.50 1.99
CA VAL A 80 4.12 12.04 0.71
C VAL A 80 2.71 11.49 0.94
N ALA A 81 1.75 11.92 0.13
CA ALA A 81 0.41 11.35 0.10
C ALA A 81 0.41 10.06 -0.73
N VAL A 82 0.03 8.95 -0.12
CA VAL A 82 0.03 7.62 -0.75
C VAL A 82 -1.39 7.23 -1.11
N VAL A 83 -1.70 7.18 -2.40
CA VAL A 83 -3.00 6.74 -2.92
C VAL A 83 -2.97 5.24 -3.17
N CYS A 84 -3.88 4.50 -2.52
CA CYS A 84 -3.90 3.04 -2.57
C CYS A 84 -5.30 2.48 -2.31
N ALA A 85 -5.52 1.20 -2.61
CA ALA A 85 -6.74 0.46 -2.25
C ALA A 85 -6.64 -0.09 -0.82
N GLY A 86 -6.28 0.78 0.11
CA GLY A 86 -5.97 0.41 1.49
C GLY A 86 -4.69 -0.42 1.63
N ALA A 87 -4.63 -1.25 2.67
CA ALA A 87 -3.55 -2.20 2.88
C ALA A 87 -3.86 -3.56 2.22
N LYS A 88 -2.83 -4.31 1.82
CA LYS A 88 -3.02 -5.62 1.16
C LYS A 88 -3.87 -6.56 2.04
N SER A 89 -4.84 -7.27 1.46
CA SER A 89 -5.81 -8.12 2.17
C SER A 89 -5.22 -9.25 3.04
N ILE A 90 -3.96 -9.61 2.79
CA ILE A 90 -3.18 -10.60 3.54
C ILE A 90 -2.74 -10.11 4.92
N LEU A 91 -2.89 -8.82 5.20
CA LEU A 91 -2.47 -8.16 6.43
C LEU A 91 -3.58 -8.16 7.47
N ASP A 92 -3.26 -7.70 8.67
CA ASP A 92 -4.23 -7.34 9.69
C ASP A 92 -4.60 -5.86 9.54
N LEU A 93 -5.80 -5.60 9.03
CA LEU A 93 -6.24 -4.22 8.75
C LEU A 93 -6.53 -3.45 10.04
N GLY A 94 -7.04 -4.11 11.08
CA GLY A 94 -7.32 -3.48 12.38
C GLY A 94 -6.04 -3.01 13.04
N LEU A 95 -5.06 -3.92 13.20
CA LEU A 95 -3.75 -3.56 13.75
C LEU A 95 -3.02 -2.51 12.88
N THR A 96 -3.22 -2.55 11.56
CA THR A 96 -2.63 -1.54 10.67
C THR A 96 -3.20 -0.15 10.93
N LEU A 97 -4.52 -0.02 11.09
CA LEU A 97 -5.16 1.27 11.39
C LEU A 97 -4.76 1.79 12.76
N GLU A 98 -4.78 0.94 13.80
CA GLU A 98 -4.32 1.30 15.16
C GLU A 98 -2.86 1.77 15.17
N TYR A 99 -2.00 1.14 14.37
CA TYR A 99 -0.61 1.55 14.24
C TYR A 99 -0.45 2.91 13.57
N LEU A 100 -1.24 3.18 12.53
CA LEU A 100 -1.26 4.47 11.84
C LEU A 100 -1.77 5.59 12.76
N GLU A 101 -2.85 5.32 13.50
CA GLU A 101 -3.39 6.23 14.53
C GLU A 101 -2.32 6.56 15.57
N THR A 102 -1.66 5.54 16.14
CA THR A 102 -0.61 5.71 17.15
C THR A 102 0.53 6.62 16.67
N HIS A 103 0.84 6.60 15.37
CA HIS A 103 1.90 7.40 14.77
C HIS A 103 1.41 8.71 14.12
N GLY A 104 0.13 9.05 14.30
CA GLY A 104 -0.47 10.28 13.77
C GLY A 104 -0.49 10.34 12.25
N VAL A 105 -0.59 9.19 11.57
CA VAL A 105 -0.73 9.12 10.11
C VAL A 105 -2.22 9.12 9.77
N PRO A 106 -2.75 10.19 9.14
CA PRO A 106 -4.16 10.25 8.82
C PRO A 106 -4.52 9.34 7.64
N VAL A 107 -5.67 8.69 7.75
CA VAL A 107 -6.28 7.82 6.75
C VAL A 107 -7.53 8.50 6.19
N LEU A 108 -7.45 8.87 4.92
CA LEU A 108 -8.53 9.49 4.16
C LEU A 108 -9.21 8.43 3.30
N SER A 109 -10.52 8.24 3.42
CA SER A 109 -11.30 7.39 2.51
C SER A 109 -11.95 8.22 1.39
N VAL A 110 -12.11 7.59 0.22
CA VAL A 110 -12.72 8.20 -0.96
C VAL A 110 -14.03 7.49 -1.29
N GLY A 111 -15.15 8.25 -1.31
CA GLY A 111 -16.47 7.78 -1.73
C GLY A 111 -17.22 6.93 -0.71
N GLN A 112 -16.61 6.63 0.43
CA GLN A 112 -17.19 5.82 1.52
C GLN A 112 -16.51 6.16 2.85
N ASP A 113 -17.09 5.75 3.98
CA ASP A 113 -16.54 6.03 5.31
C ASP A 113 -15.46 5.00 5.73
N ASN A 114 -15.53 3.79 5.18
CA ASN A 114 -14.67 2.70 5.57
C ASN A 114 -13.35 2.66 4.77
N PHE A 115 -12.30 2.17 5.40
CA PHE A 115 -11.03 1.84 4.77
C PHE A 115 -11.21 0.72 3.73
N ALA A 116 -10.51 0.80 2.60
CA ALA A 116 -10.57 -0.20 1.55
C ALA A 116 -9.76 -1.46 1.93
N ALA A 117 -10.19 -2.62 1.44
CA ALA A 117 -9.57 -3.92 1.74
C ALA A 117 -8.99 -4.58 0.48
N PHE A 118 -8.31 -3.78 -0.35
CA PHE A 118 -7.58 -4.19 -1.55
C PHE A 118 -8.47 -4.86 -2.61
N PHE A 119 -8.76 -6.16 -2.50
CA PHE A 119 -9.63 -6.88 -3.45
C PHE A 119 -11.12 -6.61 -3.23
N THR A 120 -11.50 -6.17 -2.03
CA THR A 120 -12.86 -5.76 -1.69
C THR A 120 -12.92 -4.26 -1.43
N PRO A 121 -14.04 -3.59 -1.78
CA PRO A 121 -14.14 -2.13 -1.67
C PRO A 121 -14.16 -1.68 -0.21
N ASP A 122 -14.73 -2.48 0.69
CA ASP A 122 -14.95 -2.15 2.08
C ASP A 122 -14.16 -3.12 2.98
N SER A 123 -13.60 -2.66 4.09
CA SER A 123 -12.99 -3.51 5.12
C SER A 123 -13.92 -3.78 6.32
N GLY A 124 -14.98 -2.99 6.49
CA GLY A 124 -15.78 -2.90 7.71
C GLY A 124 -15.15 -2.04 8.80
N LEU A 125 -13.95 -1.50 8.58
CA LEU A 125 -13.21 -0.64 9.50
C LEU A 125 -13.28 0.81 9.01
N LYS A 126 -13.55 1.75 9.91
CA LYS A 126 -13.63 3.17 9.56
C LYS A 126 -12.25 3.74 9.24
N ALA A 127 -12.19 4.60 8.23
CA ALA A 127 -11.08 5.55 8.10
C ALA A 127 -11.28 6.74 9.05
N ASP A 128 -10.26 7.58 9.22
CA ASP A 128 -10.35 8.75 10.10
C ASP A 128 -11.30 9.80 9.52
N PHE A 129 -11.17 10.04 8.21
CA PHE A 129 -11.92 11.07 7.50
C PHE A 129 -12.34 10.60 6.11
N ARG A 130 -13.55 10.95 5.71
CA ARG A 130 -13.99 10.82 4.32
C ARG A 130 -13.81 12.14 3.58
N LEU A 131 -13.01 12.14 2.52
CA LEU A 131 -12.78 13.29 1.64
C LEU A 131 -12.88 12.86 0.17
N ASP A 132 -14.04 13.12 -0.43
CA ASP A 132 -14.43 12.51 -1.71
C ASP A 132 -13.78 13.19 -2.92
N THR A 133 -13.37 14.45 -2.79
CA THR A 133 -12.79 15.22 -3.90
C THR A 133 -11.29 15.46 -3.72
N ALA A 134 -10.58 15.52 -4.84
CA ALA A 134 -9.16 15.87 -4.85
C ALA A 134 -8.88 17.25 -4.22
N ALA A 135 -9.82 18.20 -4.32
CA ALA A 135 -9.69 19.52 -3.70
C ALA A 135 -9.78 19.46 -2.17
N GLU A 136 -10.67 18.64 -1.62
CA GLU A 136 -10.74 18.41 -0.17
C GLU A 136 -9.47 17.74 0.36
N GLN A 137 -9.03 16.68 -0.32
CA GLN A 137 -7.79 15.97 0.01
C GLN A 137 -6.58 16.90 -0.03
N ALA A 138 -6.44 17.70 -1.10
CA ALA A 138 -5.36 18.67 -1.23
C ALA A 138 -5.36 19.72 -0.12
N ARG A 139 -6.53 20.29 0.23
CA ARG A 139 -6.66 21.23 1.35
C ARG A 139 -6.24 20.62 2.68
N PHE A 140 -6.66 19.37 2.95
CA PHE A 140 -6.27 18.65 4.16
C PHE A 140 -4.75 18.45 4.22
N ILE A 141 -4.15 17.95 3.13
CA ILE A 141 -2.70 17.71 3.03
C ILE A 141 -1.90 19.01 3.22
N ARG A 142 -2.32 20.10 2.56
CA ARG A 142 -1.68 21.42 2.72
C ARG A 142 -1.79 21.93 4.15
N ALA A 143 -2.95 21.79 4.78
CA ALA A 143 -3.15 22.18 6.18
C ALA A 143 -2.22 21.37 7.12
N LYS A 144 -2.16 20.05 6.96
CA LYS A 144 -1.27 19.17 7.74
C LYS A 144 0.19 19.65 7.68
N TRP A 145 0.72 19.84 6.47
CA TRP A 145 2.12 20.21 6.31
C TRP A 145 2.40 21.68 6.68
N ALA A 146 1.45 22.60 6.51
CA ALA A 146 1.56 23.99 6.96
C ALA A 146 1.60 24.12 8.50
N LEU A 147 0.96 23.19 9.23
CA LEU A 147 1.05 23.09 10.69
C LEU A 147 2.39 22.51 11.18
N GLY A 148 3.31 22.15 10.27
CA GLY A 148 4.58 21.52 10.63
C GLY A 148 4.46 20.05 11.05
N LEU A 149 3.29 19.42 10.84
CA LEU A 149 3.07 18.01 11.16
C LEU A 149 3.73 17.13 10.09
N SER A 150 4.92 16.61 10.38
CA SER A 150 5.68 15.70 9.50
C SER A 150 4.92 14.40 9.20
N GLY A 151 5.37 13.65 8.19
CA GLY A 151 4.73 12.40 7.78
C GLY A 151 3.72 12.57 6.64
N GLY A 152 3.39 11.44 6.04
CA GLY A 152 2.51 11.31 4.90
C GLY A 152 1.03 11.26 5.27
N VAL A 153 0.24 10.88 4.27
CA VAL A 153 -1.22 10.71 4.37
C VAL A 153 -1.60 9.48 3.56
N VAL A 154 -2.43 8.59 4.10
CA VAL A 154 -2.98 7.46 3.31
C VAL A 154 -4.28 7.92 2.67
N VAL A 155 -4.38 7.83 1.35
CA VAL A 155 -5.62 8.07 0.60
C VAL A 155 -6.15 6.72 0.12
N SER A 156 -7.07 6.17 0.90
CA SER A 156 -7.74 4.89 0.68
C SER A 156 -8.84 5.02 -0.36
N ASN A 157 -8.53 4.60 -1.59
CA ASN A 157 -9.44 4.57 -2.73
C ASN A 157 -9.92 3.13 -3.01
N PRO A 158 -11.21 2.81 -2.85
CA PRO A 158 -11.73 1.48 -3.08
C PRO A 158 -11.45 0.95 -4.50
N VAL A 159 -11.32 -0.38 -4.61
CA VAL A 159 -11.33 -1.06 -5.91
C VAL A 159 -12.63 -0.73 -6.66
N PRO A 160 -12.59 -0.51 -7.99
CA PRO A 160 -13.79 -0.32 -8.78
C PRO A 160 -14.80 -1.45 -8.58
N ALA A 161 -16.10 -1.12 -8.52
CA ALA A 161 -17.16 -2.09 -8.23
C ALA A 161 -17.23 -3.24 -9.23
N ASP A 162 -16.92 -2.99 -10.51
CA ASP A 162 -16.88 -3.98 -11.59
C ASP A 162 -15.65 -4.90 -11.55
N ALA A 163 -14.62 -4.52 -10.79
CA ALA A 163 -13.40 -5.30 -10.60
C ALA A 163 -13.29 -5.93 -9.21
N ALA A 164 -14.20 -5.60 -8.29
CA ALA A 164 -14.22 -6.11 -6.92
C ALA A 164 -14.44 -7.62 -6.87
N MET A 165 -13.79 -8.27 -5.91
CA MET A 165 -14.00 -9.70 -5.65
C MET A 165 -15.07 -9.92 -4.57
N PRO A 166 -15.82 -11.03 -4.59
CA PRO A 166 -16.70 -11.39 -3.49
C PRO A 166 -15.90 -11.57 -2.19
N ARG A 167 -16.35 -10.94 -1.09
CA ARG A 167 -15.65 -10.98 0.20
C ARG A 167 -15.44 -12.40 0.71
N GLU A 168 -16.52 -13.18 0.78
CA GLU A 168 -16.46 -14.55 1.31
C GLU A 168 -15.45 -15.42 0.53
N GLU A 169 -15.41 -15.24 -0.79
CA GLU A 169 -14.45 -15.95 -1.67
C GLU A 169 -13.01 -15.56 -1.33
N ILE A 170 -12.70 -14.25 -1.28
CA ILE A 170 -11.31 -13.81 -1.10
C ILE A 170 -10.81 -14.03 0.33
N ASP A 171 -11.69 -13.99 1.32
CA ASP A 171 -11.36 -14.26 2.72
C ASP A 171 -11.00 -15.74 2.90
N ALA A 172 -11.79 -16.66 2.31
CA ALA A 172 -11.50 -18.09 2.34
C ALA A 172 -10.16 -18.42 1.64
N ILE A 173 -9.92 -17.83 0.46
CA ILE A 173 -8.67 -18.01 -0.29
C ILE A 173 -7.47 -17.44 0.49
N THR A 174 -7.63 -16.29 1.12
CA THR A 174 -6.58 -15.67 1.94
C THR A 174 -6.26 -16.53 3.16
N ALA A 175 -7.28 -17.05 3.85
CA ALA A 175 -7.10 -17.97 4.99
C ALA A 175 -6.36 -19.25 4.57
N GLN A 176 -6.73 -19.84 3.42
CA GLN A 176 -6.02 -21.00 2.88
C GLN A 176 -4.55 -20.67 2.60
N ALA A 177 -4.27 -19.57 1.89
CA ALA A 177 -2.90 -19.18 1.55
C ALA A 177 -2.03 -18.92 2.79
N LEU A 178 -2.60 -18.33 3.85
CA LEU A 178 -1.92 -18.13 5.13
C LEU A 178 -1.59 -19.45 5.83
N GLY A 179 -2.53 -20.40 5.84
CA GLY A 179 -2.30 -21.74 6.39
C GLY A 179 -1.18 -22.49 5.65
N GLU A 180 -1.14 -22.38 4.32
CA GLU A 180 -0.09 -22.97 3.50
C GLU A 180 1.28 -22.30 3.71
N ALA A 181 1.32 -20.97 3.89
CA ALA A 181 2.55 -20.24 4.20
C ALA A 181 3.13 -20.67 5.55
N ALA A 182 2.26 -20.82 6.57
CA ALA A 182 2.64 -21.29 7.89
C ALA A 182 3.17 -22.73 7.86
N ALA A 183 2.48 -23.64 7.15
CA ALA A 183 2.92 -25.03 6.99
C ALA A 183 4.29 -25.15 6.30
N GLN A 184 4.64 -24.19 5.44
CA GLN A 184 5.93 -24.14 4.73
C GLN A 184 6.99 -23.29 5.44
N GLY A 185 6.67 -22.67 6.58
CA GLY A 185 7.60 -21.81 7.32
C GLY A 185 8.01 -20.53 6.57
N VAL A 186 7.16 -20.01 5.67
CA VAL A 186 7.46 -18.80 4.90
C VAL A 186 7.28 -17.56 5.78
N VAL A 187 8.37 -16.83 6.04
CA VAL A 187 8.38 -15.69 6.98
C VAL A 187 9.07 -14.45 6.40
N GLY A 188 8.88 -13.31 7.07
CA GLY A 188 9.55 -12.05 6.76
C GLY A 188 9.31 -11.57 5.33
N LYS A 189 10.36 -11.09 4.65
CA LYS A 189 10.23 -10.47 3.32
C LYS A 189 9.63 -11.38 2.23
N ALA A 190 9.70 -12.70 2.41
CA ALA A 190 9.21 -13.71 1.49
C ALA A 190 7.69 -13.95 1.58
N ILE A 191 7.04 -13.57 2.68
CA ILE A 191 5.63 -13.91 2.94
C ILE A 191 4.67 -13.21 1.97
N THR A 192 4.82 -11.90 1.74
CA THR A 192 3.93 -11.16 0.82
C THR A 192 4.00 -11.66 -0.62
N PRO A 193 5.20 -11.85 -1.23
CA PRO A 193 5.29 -12.45 -2.56
C PRO A 193 4.65 -13.84 -2.65
N PHE A 194 4.88 -14.69 -1.65
CA PHE A 194 4.28 -16.03 -1.59
C PHE A 194 2.75 -15.95 -1.58
N LEU A 195 2.18 -15.17 -0.66
CA LEU A 195 0.73 -15.07 -0.49
C LEU A 195 0.04 -14.52 -1.75
N LEU A 196 0.59 -13.47 -2.37
CA LEU A 196 0.02 -12.91 -3.60
C LEU A 196 0.12 -13.90 -4.77
N ALA A 197 1.23 -14.63 -4.90
CA ALA A 197 1.37 -15.67 -5.92
C ALA A 197 0.37 -16.81 -5.71
N ARG A 198 0.15 -17.21 -4.45
CA ARG A 198 -0.80 -18.28 -4.12
C ARG A 198 -2.26 -17.87 -4.34
N ILE A 199 -2.65 -16.67 -3.92
CA ILE A 199 -3.98 -16.11 -4.19
C ILE A 199 -4.23 -16.00 -5.70
N LYS A 200 -3.22 -15.57 -6.48
CA LYS A 200 -3.30 -15.59 -7.94
C LYS A 200 -3.59 -16.98 -8.49
N ALA A 201 -2.88 -18.00 -8.01
CA ALA A 201 -3.09 -19.38 -8.45
C ALA A 201 -4.50 -19.89 -8.09
N LEU A 202 -4.94 -19.68 -6.85
CA LEU A 202 -6.25 -20.15 -6.34
C LEU A 202 -7.44 -19.46 -7.03
N THR A 203 -7.24 -18.23 -7.52
CA THR A 203 -8.28 -17.45 -8.21
C THR A 203 -8.26 -17.61 -9.73
N GLY A 204 -7.38 -18.47 -10.28
CA GLY A 204 -7.18 -18.59 -11.72
C GLY A 204 -6.74 -17.28 -12.38
N GLY A 205 -6.05 -16.41 -11.64
CA GLY A 205 -5.60 -15.10 -12.13
C GLY A 205 -6.58 -13.93 -11.93
N ARG A 206 -7.82 -14.16 -11.46
CA ARG A 206 -8.79 -13.06 -11.23
C ARG A 206 -8.29 -12.02 -10.24
N SER A 207 -7.61 -12.44 -9.16
CA SER A 207 -7.03 -11.47 -8.20
C SER A 207 -5.95 -10.58 -8.83
N LEU A 208 -5.19 -11.08 -9.80
CA LEU A 208 -4.24 -10.24 -10.55
C LEU A 208 -4.96 -9.22 -11.44
N ALA A 209 -6.05 -9.63 -12.10
CA ALA A 209 -6.87 -8.71 -12.89
C ALA A 209 -7.47 -7.59 -12.01
N THR A 210 -8.01 -7.94 -10.83
CA THR A 210 -8.48 -6.97 -9.83
C THR A 210 -7.36 -6.04 -9.37
N ASN A 211 -6.16 -6.58 -9.08
CA ASN A 211 -5.00 -5.78 -8.68
C ASN A 211 -4.58 -4.77 -9.77
N ILE A 212 -4.63 -5.17 -11.05
CA ILE A 212 -4.36 -4.24 -12.17
C ILE A 212 -5.44 -3.15 -12.24
N ALA A 213 -6.71 -3.51 -12.07
CA ALA A 213 -7.83 -2.56 -12.12
C ALA A 213 -7.74 -1.52 -10.99
N LEU A 214 -7.47 -1.93 -9.75
CA LEU A 214 -7.31 -1.00 -8.63
C LEU A 214 -6.06 -0.11 -8.80
N VAL A 215 -4.95 -0.61 -9.35
CA VAL A 215 -3.76 0.25 -9.59
C VAL A 215 -4.09 1.35 -10.60
N LYS A 216 -4.81 1.01 -11.69
CA LYS A 216 -5.28 2.00 -12.67
C LYS A 216 -6.24 3.00 -12.03
N HIS A 217 -7.15 2.54 -11.17
CA HIS A 217 -8.08 3.42 -10.48
C HIS A 217 -7.36 4.39 -9.54
N ASN A 218 -6.41 3.88 -8.75
CA ASN A 218 -5.58 4.69 -7.86
C ASN A 218 -4.75 5.71 -8.64
N ALA A 219 -4.26 5.38 -9.84
CA ALA A 219 -3.54 6.32 -10.71
C ALA A 219 -4.43 7.49 -11.16
N VAL A 220 -5.69 7.23 -11.48
CA VAL A 220 -6.66 8.30 -11.83
C VAL A 220 -6.89 9.23 -10.63
N ILE A 221 -7.09 8.67 -9.43
CA ILE A 221 -7.31 9.48 -8.23
C ILE A 221 -6.04 10.25 -7.85
N GLY A 222 -4.87 9.61 -7.87
CA GLY A 222 -3.58 10.24 -7.59
C GLY A 222 -3.24 11.37 -8.56
N ALA A 223 -3.51 11.22 -9.86
CA ALA A 223 -3.32 12.29 -10.82
C ALA A 223 -4.23 13.50 -10.56
N ARG A 224 -5.48 13.26 -10.16
CA ARG A 224 -6.40 14.34 -9.76
C ARG A 224 -5.92 15.06 -8.50
N LEU A 225 -5.45 14.32 -7.51
CA LEU A 225 -4.88 14.87 -6.27
C LEU A 225 -3.62 15.70 -6.55
N ALA A 226 -2.68 15.18 -7.33
CA ALA A 226 -1.45 15.88 -7.68
C ALA A 226 -1.74 17.22 -8.38
N ARG A 227 -2.70 17.24 -9.31
CA ARG A 227 -3.15 18.48 -9.97
C ARG A 227 -3.78 19.46 -8.97
N ALA A 228 -4.58 18.97 -8.03
CA ALA A 228 -5.21 19.82 -7.01
C ALA A 228 -4.21 20.38 -5.99
N LEU A 229 -3.11 19.67 -5.71
CA LEU A 229 -2.02 20.16 -4.86
C LEU A 229 -1.14 21.21 -5.53
N ALA A 230 -1.05 21.17 -6.86
CA ALA A 230 -0.27 22.11 -7.66
C ALA A 230 -1.03 23.41 -8.01
N ALA A 231 -2.33 23.46 -7.74
CA ALA A 231 -3.19 24.63 -7.97
C ALA A 231 -3.17 25.57 -6.77
#